data_AF-A0A1V1PF51-F1
#
_entry.id   AF-A0A1V1PF51-F1
#
_cell.length_a   1.000
_cell.length_b   1.000
_cell.length_c   1.000
_cell.angle_alpha   90.00
_cell.angle_beta   90.00
_cell.angle_gamma   90.00
#
_symmetry.space_group_name_H-M   'P 1'
#
loop_
_entity.id
_entity.type
_entity.pdbx_description
1 polymer ?
#
loop_
_entity_poly.entity_id
_entity_poly.type
_entity_poly.pdbx_seq_one_letter_code
_entity_poly.pdbx_strand_id
1 'polypeptide(L)'
;MNKYRLLLITLVGLAIGQTIAMLHVYHSNLQMAEQIQYLQAQRYLIVPNIYVLPSLKSIYTAFVGGLFFTGTIVSGIIALTMLISWFWIKITNKNKMALVIIIIQWFIAIYQTNVNGWSAFTLYLCILMPVLFGICLLFPGYGNHSTQYPAIFGVCHLF
;
A
#
# COMPACT_ATOMS: atom_id res chain seq x y z
N MET A 1 17.17 10.94 6.67
CA MET A 1 16.57 9.61 6.94
C MET A 1 17.69 8.59 6.84
N ASN A 2 17.85 7.70 7.83
CA ASN A 2 18.97 6.76 7.83
C ASN A 2 18.82 5.74 6.69
N LYS A 3 19.87 5.48 5.91
CA LYS A 3 19.80 4.67 4.66
C LYS A 3 19.28 3.26 4.92
N TYR A 4 19.71 2.65 6.02
CA TYR A 4 19.27 1.32 6.44
C TYR A 4 17.77 1.23 6.77
N ARG A 5 17.18 2.32 7.28
CA ARG A 5 15.75 2.37 7.61
C ARG A 5 14.89 2.43 6.35
N LEU A 6 15.30 3.23 5.37
CA LEU A 6 14.64 3.29 4.06
C LEU A 6 14.64 1.90 3.43
N LEU A 7 15.79 1.23 3.41
CA LEU A 7 15.92 -0.13 2.89
C LEU A 7 15.01 -1.12 3.63
N LEU A 8 14.95 -1.06 4.97
CA LEU A 8 14.07 -1.94 5.75
C LEU A 8 12.60 -1.72 5.42
N ILE A 9 12.13 -0.47 5.41
CA ILE A 9 10.72 -0.14 5.08
C ILE A 9 10.38 -0.64 3.67
N THR A 10 11.26 -0.41 2.70
CA THR A 10 11.05 -0.86 1.34
C THR A 10 11.06 -2.38 1.22
N LEU A 11 12.01 -3.09 1.84
CA LEU A 11 12.08 -4.56 1.78
C LEU A 11 10.88 -5.22 2.45
N VAL A 12 10.47 -4.75 3.63
CA VAL A 12 9.29 -5.27 4.34
C VAL A 12 8.02 -4.99 3.54
N GLY A 13 7.88 -3.77 3.01
CA GLY A 13 6.76 -3.39 2.15
C GLY A 13 6.68 -4.24 0.89
N LEU A 14 7.81 -4.48 0.21
CA LEU A 14 7.86 -5.32 -0.98
C LEU A 14 7.55 -6.79 -0.67
N ALA A 15 8.03 -7.34 0.45
CA ALA A 15 7.75 -8.73 0.84
C ALA A 15 6.26 -8.96 1.14
N ILE A 16 5.65 -8.09 1.96
CA ILE A 16 4.22 -8.16 2.29
C ILE A 16 3.40 -7.90 1.03
N GLY A 17 3.76 -6.86 0.27
CA GLY A 17 3.09 -6.49 -0.96
C GLY A 17 3.11 -7.59 -2.02
N GLN A 18 4.24 -8.27 -2.19
CA GLN A 18 4.37 -9.40 -3.11
C GLN A 18 3.48 -10.57 -2.71
N THR A 19 3.35 -10.84 -1.41
CA THR A 19 2.47 -11.90 -0.92
C THR A 19 1.00 -11.56 -1.23
N ILE A 20 0.57 -10.33 -0.96
CA ILE A 20 -0.80 -9.86 -1.25
C ILE A 20 -1.05 -9.85 -2.76
N ALA A 21 -0.09 -9.39 -3.56
CA ALA A 21 -0.20 -9.31 -5.01
C ALA A 21 -0.28 -10.69 -5.67
N MET A 22 0.51 -11.63 -5.21
CA MET A 22 0.44 -13.01 -5.68
C MET A 22 -0.92 -13.64 -5.37
N LEU A 23 -1.43 -13.45 -4.15
CA LEU A 23 -2.76 -13.93 -3.76
C LEU A 23 -3.87 -13.28 -4.61
N HIS A 24 -3.77 -11.97 -4.85
CA HIS A 24 -4.72 -11.22 -5.68
C HIS A 24 -4.77 -11.77 -7.11
N VAL A 25 -3.60 -11.93 -7.76
CA VAL A 25 -3.52 -12.45 -9.12
C VAL A 25 -3.99 -13.90 -9.18
N TYR A 26 -3.60 -14.72 -8.21
CA TYR A 26 -4.04 -16.11 -8.16
C TYR A 26 -5.57 -16.24 -8.06
N HIS A 27 -6.20 -15.47 -7.17
CA HIS A 27 -7.66 -15.48 -7.03
C HIS A 27 -8.37 -14.97 -8.29
N SER A 28 -7.85 -13.89 -8.90
CA SER A 28 -8.38 -13.36 -10.15
C SER A 28 -8.28 -14.36 -11.30
N ASN A 29 -7.15 -15.07 -11.40
CA ASN A 29 -6.96 -16.11 -12.42
C ASN A 29 -7.93 -17.28 -12.25
N LEU A 30 -8.23 -17.69 -11.00
CA LEU A 30 -9.19 -18.76 -10.73
C LEU A 30 -10.62 -18.35 -11.11
N GLN A 31 -11.05 -17.15 -10.72
CA GLN A 31 -12.37 -16.62 -11.09
C GLN A 31 -12.54 -16.56 -12.61
N MET A 32 -11.51 -16.10 -13.33
CA MET A 32 -11.53 -16.05 -14.79
C MET A 32 -11.63 -17.45 -15.41
N ALA A 33 -10.90 -18.42 -14.85
CA ALA A 33 -10.96 -19.80 -15.32
C ALA A 33 -12.36 -20.42 -15.14
N GLU A 34 -13.05 -20.13 -14.02
CA GLU A 34 -14.42 -20.57 -13.78
C GLU A 34 -15.42 -19.94 -14.76
N GLN A 35 -15.32 -18.62 -15.00
CA GLN A 35 -16.17 -17.92 -15.96
C GLN A 35 -16.02 -18.49 -17.38
N ILE A 36 -14.78 -18.80 -17.78
CA ILE A 36 -14.50 -19.45 -19.06
C ILE A 36 -15.17 -20.83 -19.13
N GLN A 37 -15.06 -21.64 -18.07
CA GLN A 37 -15.71 -22.96 -18.03
C GLN A 37 -17.24 -22.88 -18.15
N TYR A 38 -17.86 -21.89 -17.49
CA TYR A 38 -19.30 -21.67 -17.57
C TYR A 38 -19.76 -21.31 -19.00
N LEU A 39 -19.02 -20.42 -19.67
CA LEU A 39 -19.32 -20.05 -21.06
C LEU A 39 -19.12 -21.22 -22.03
N GLN A 40 -18.21 -22.15 -21.71
CA GLN A 40 -17.89 -23.34 -22.51
C GLN A 40 -19.02 -24.36 -22.42
N ALA A 41 -19.61 -24.50 -21.23
CA ALA A 41 -20.81 -25.30 -21.03
C ALA A 41 -22.00 -24.78 -21.87
N GLN A 42 -22.04 -23.47 -22.15
CA GLN A 42 -23.09 -22.86 -22.97
C GLN A 42 -22.81 -22.83 -24.48
N ARG A 43 -21.79 -23.55 -24.97
CA ARG A 43 -21.40 -23.63 -26.39
C ARG A 43 -21.07 -22.28 -27.04
N TYR A 44 -20.74 -21.26 -26.24
CA TYR A 44 -20.17 -20.03 -26.80
C TYR A 44 -18.77 -20.32 -27.35
N LEU A 45 -18.41 -19.63 -28.45
CA LEU A 45 -17.06 -19.70 -29.00
C LEU A 45 -16.13 -18.90 -28.10
N ILE A 46 -15.39 -19.61 -27.25
CA ILE A 46 -14.45 -18.99 -26.32
C ILE A 46 -13.11 -18.91 -27.05
N VAL A 47 -12.60 -17.69 -27.22
CA VAL A 47 -11.34 -17.38 -27.92
C VAL A 47 -10.08 -17.29 -27.01
N PRO A 48 -9.97 -17.92 -25.82
CA PRO A 48 -8.68 -18.10 -25.19
C PRO A 48 -8.01 -19.33 -25.81
N ASN A 49 -6.75 -19.12 -26.12
CA ASN A 49 -5.86 -20.16 -26.59
C ASN A 49 -5.76 -21.28 -25.53
N ILE A 50 -6.06 -22.52 -25.93
CA ILE A 50 -6.10 -23.73 -25.09
C ILE A 50 -4.78 -23.92 -24.30
N TYR A 51 -3.67 -23.38 -24.83
CA TYR A 51 -2.36 -23.39 -24.20
C TYR A 51 -2.23 -22.44 -22.99
N VAL A 52 -3.12 -21.46 -22.83
CA VAL A 52 -3.02 -20.40 -21.81
C VAL A 52 -3.88 -20.73 -20.57
N LEU A 53 -5.00 -21.43 -20.73
CA LEU A 53 -5.87 -21.87 -19.62
C LEU A 53 -5.13 -22.66 -18.51
N PRO A 54 -4.23 -23.62 -18.82
CA PRO A 54 -3.47 -24.34 -17.80
C PRO A 54 -2.50 -23.40 -17.07
N SER A 55 -1.93 -22.43 -17.79
CA SER A 55 -0.99 -21.46 -17.24
C SER A 55 -1.65 -20.45 -16.30
N LEU A 56 -2.95 -20.14 -16.46
CA LEU A 56 -3.71 -19.28 -15.53
C LEU A 56 -3.76 -19.88 -14.11
N LYS A 57 -3.89 -21.21 -14.00
CA LYS A 57 -3.91 -21.92 -12.72
C LYS A 57 -2.50 -22.10 -12.11
N SER A 58 -1.45 -21.75 -12.85
CA SER A 58 -0.08 -21.88 -12.37
C SER A 58 0.26 -20.81 -11.34
N ILE A 59 0.83 -21.26 -10.23
CA ILE A 59 1.42 -20.42 -9.18
C ILE A 59 2.51 -19.51 -9.76
N TYR A 60 3.24 -19.96 -10.79
CA TYR A 60 4.28 -19.17 -11.45
C TYR A 60 3.71 -17.93 -12.13
N THR A 61 2.60 -18.07 -12.86
CA THR A 61 1.92 -16.95 -13.51
C THR A 61 1.41 -15.95 -12.49
N ALA A 62 0.88 -16.43 -11.36
CA ALA A 62 0.46 -15.57 -10.25
C ALA A 62 1.64 -14.83 -9.58
N PHE A 63 2.81 -15.48 -9.48
CA PHE A 63 4.01 -14.85 -8.95
C PHE A 63 4.53 -13.72 -9.86
N VAL A 64 4.64 -13.98 -11.17
CA VAL A 64 5.10 -12.99 -12.16
C VAL A 64 4.11 -11.83 -12.30
N GLY A 65 2.80 -12.14 -12.34
CA GLY A 65 1.77 -11.10 -12.30
C GLY A 65 1.81 -10.30 -11.00
N GLY A 66 2.06 -10.97 -9.86
CA GLY A 66 2.24 -10.36 -8.56
C GLY A 66 3.39 -9.34 -8.55
N LEU A 67 4.52 -9.63 -9.20
CA LEU A 67 5.66 -8.70 -9.30
C LEU A 67 5.28 -7.37 -9.96
N PHE A 68 4.43 -7.40 -10.99
CA PHE A 68 3.97 -6.17 -11.65
C PHE A 68 3.12 -5.31 -10.70
N PHE A 69 2.19 -5.93 -9.97
CA PHE A 69 1.37 -5.22 -8.98
C PHE A 69 2.20 -4.71 -7.79
N THR A 70 3.21 -5.46 -7.36
CA THR A 70 4.15 -5.00 -6.33
C THR A 70 4.97 -3.81 -6.82
N GLY A 71 5.50 -3.87 -8.04
CA GLY A 71 6.27 -2.77 -8.62
C GLY A 71 5.47 -1.48 -8.79
N THR A 72 4.16 -1.59 -9.01
CA THR A 72 3.28 -0.44 -9.26
C THR A 72 2.53 0.01 -8.00
N ILE A 73 1.60 -0.80 -7.50
CA ILE A 73 0.72 -0.47 -6.38
C ILE A 73 1.53 -0.37 -5.08
N VAL A 74 2.30 -1.41 -4.75
CA VAL A 74 3.02 -1.48 -3.47
C VAL A 74 4.10 -0.41 -3.40
N SER A 75 4.88 -0.23 -4.48
CA SER A 75 5.85 0.86 -4.59
C SER A 75 5.20 2.25 -4.42
N GLY A 76 4.05 2.47 -5.06
CA GLY A 76 3.27 3.71 -4.91
C GLY A 76 2.81 3.95 -3.47
N ILE A 77 2.32 2.92 -2.79
CA ILE A 77 1.92 3.00 -1.38
C ILE A 77 3.11 3.29 -0.47
N ILE A 78 4.26 2.64 -0.70
CA ILE A 78 5.50 2.89 0.04
C ILE A 78 5.91 4.36 -0.12
N ALA A 79 5.94 4.87 -1.36
CA ALA A 79 6.31 6.26 -1.65
C ALA A 79 5.35 7.27 -0.99
N LEU A 80 4.04 7.02 -1.08
CA LEU A 80 3.01 7.87 -0.49
C LEU A 80 3.11 7.87 1.05
N THR A 81 3.30 6.71 1.67
CA THR A 81 3.47 6.58 3.12
C THR A 81 4.72 7.35 3.60
N MET A 82 5.81 7.28 2.85
CA MET A 82 7.03 8.05 3.15
C MET A 82 6.80 9.55 3.03
N LEU A 83 6.08 10.01 2.00
CA LEU A 83 5.77 11.41 1.78
C LEU A 83 4.90 11.96 2.92
N ILE A 84 3.82 11.26 3.29
CA ILE A 84 2.96 11.65 4.41
C ILE A 84 3.74 11.69 5.72
N SER A 85 4.57 10.68 5.99
CA SER A 85 5.38 10.63 7.20
C SER A 85 6.37 11.79 7.27
N TRP A 86 7.01 12.12 6.14
CA TRP A 86 7.93 13.25 6.04
C TRP A 86 7.20 14.58 6.25
N PHE A 87 6.04 14.77 5.62
CA PHE A 87 5.21 15.97 5.76
C PHE A 87 4.80 16.17 7.22
N TRP A 88 4.33 15.12 7.89
CA TRP A 88 3.92 15.17 9.29
C TRP A 88 5.07 15.53 10.25
N ILE A 89 6.26 14.96 10.02
CA ILE A 89 7.44 15.23 10.87
C ILE A 89 7.98 16.65 10.62
N LYS A 90 8.11 17.08 9.36
CA LYS A 90 8.80 18.32 8.99
C LYS A 90 7.93 19.55 9.04
N ILE A 91 6.69 19.47 8.54
CA ILE A 91 5.81 20.64 8.40
C ILE A 91 4.92 20.78 9.62
N THR A 92 4.33 19.68 10.08
CA THR A 92 3.41 19.71 11.21
C THR A 92 4.08 19.53 12.57
N ASN A 93 5.42 19.44 12.61
CA ASN A 93 6.21 19.29 13.82
C ASN A 93 5.70 18.17 14.77
N LYS A 94 5.27 17.04 14.19
CA LYS A 94 4.67 15.89 14.91
C LYS A 94 3.40 16.20 15.72
N ASN A 95 2.63 17.22 15.34
CA ASN A 95 1.35 17.52 16.00
C ASN A 95 0.40 16.32 15.95
N LYS A 96 -0.16 15.96 17.10
CA LYS A 96 -1.12 14.85 17.27
C LYS A 96 -2.41 15.08 16.49
N MET A 97 -2.87 16.33 16.33
CA MET A 97 -4.09 16.64 15.59
C MET A 97 -3.96 16.31 14.10
N ALA A 98 -2.81 16.58 13.48
CA ALA A 98 -2.60 16.20 12.09
C ALA A 98 -2.52 14.69 11.90
N LEU A 99 -1.98 13.96 12.89
CA LEU A 99 -1.99 12.50 12.87
C LEU A 99 -3.43 11.97 12.93
N VAL A 100 -4.30 12.57 13.75
CA VAL A 100 -5.73 12.21 13.78
C VAL A 100 -6.38 12.45 12.42
N ILE A 101 -6.12 13.58 11.77
CA ILE A 101 -6.63 13.87 10.41
C ILE A 101 -6.15 12.82 9.40
N ILE A 102 -4.86 12.44 9.44
CA ILE A 102 -4.31 11.40 8.57
C ILE A 102 -5.00 10.05 8.79
N ILE A 103 -5.23 9.67 10.05
CA ILE A 103 -5.94 8.43 10.41
C ILE A 103 -7.39 8.46 9.91
N ILE A 104 -8.10 9.57 10.11
CA ILE A 104 -9.48 9.73 9.62
C ILE A 104 -9.52 9.58 8.10
N GLN A 105 -8.62 10.28 7.39
CA GLN A 105 -8.54 10.19 5.94
C GLN A 105 -8.23 8.77 5.46
N TRP A 106 -7.42 8.03 6.20
CA TRP A 106 -7.12 6.62 5.92
C TRP A 106 -8.35 5.71 6.11
N PHE A 107 -9.13 5.87 7.19
CA PHE A 107 -10.37 5.13 7.37
C PHE A 107 -11.41 5.44 6.28
N ILE A 108 -11.51 6.70 5.86
CA ILE A 108 -12.38 7.09 4.73
C ILE A 108 -11.94 6.36 3.46
N ALA A 109 -10.64 6.29 3.16
CA ALA A 109 -10.13 5.58 2.00
C ALA A 109 -10.49 4.08 2.04
N ILE A 110 -10.30 3.42 3.19
CA ILE A 110 -10.68 2.00 3.38
C ILE A 110 -12.17 1.82 3.13
N TYR A 111 -13.00 2.70 3.71
CA TYR A 111 -14.45 2.64 3.55
C TYR A 111 -14.84 2.75 2.07
N GLN A 112 -14.32 3.76 1.36
CA GLN A 112 -14.59 3.96 -0.07
C GLN A 112 -14.23 2.75 -0.92
N THR A 113 -13.06 2.13 -0.67
CA THR A 113 -12.64 0.92 -1.41
C THR A 113 -13.48 -0.32 -1.09
N ASN A 114 -14.27 -0.28 -0.01
CA ASN A 114 -15.09 -1.39 0.45
C ASN A 114 -16.60 -1.20 0.17
N VAL A 115 -17.03 -0.06 -0.38
CA VAL A 115 -18.47 0.20 -0.66
C VAL A 115 -19.06 -0.83 -1.63
N ASN A 116 -18.26 -1.30 -2.59
CA ASN A 116 -18.67 -2.28 -3.60
C ASN A 116 -18.37 -3.73 -3.17
N GLY A 117 -18.05 -3.97 -1.90
CA GLY A 117 -17.61 -5.26 -1.37
C GLY A 117 -16.09 -5.38 -1.21
N TRP A 118 -15.64 -6.55 -0.76
CA TRP A 118 -14.24 -6.82 -0.49
C TRP A 118 -13.41 -6.83 -1.78
N SER A 119 -12.52 -5.85 -1.92
CA SER A 119 -11.55 -5.77 -3.01
C SER A 119 -10.14 -6.04 -2.51
N ALA A 120 -9.26 -6.54 -3.38
CA ALA A 120 -7.85 -6.69 -3.06
C ALA A 120 -7.19 -5.34 -2.69
N PHE A 121 -7.67 -4.23 -3.26
CA PHE A 121 -7.26 -2.86 -2.91
C PHE A 121 -7.47 -2.53 -1.44
N THR A 122 -8.62 -2.93 -0.87
CA THR A 122 -8.90 -2.77 0.57
C THR A 122 -7.83 -3.49 1.42
N LEU A 123 -7.35 -4.65 0.98
CA LEU A 123 -6.35 -5.44 1.70
C LEU A 123 -4.97 -4.77 1.72
N TYR A 124 -4.55 -4.16 0.60
CA TYR A 124 -3.34 -3.34 0.56
C TYR A 124 -3.40 -2.15 1.52
N LEU A 125 -4.53 -1.42 1.54
CA LEU A 125 -4.68 -0.26 2.43
C LEU A 125 -4.80 -0.65 3.91
N CYS A 126 -5.45 -1.76 4.21
CA CYS A 126 -5.69 -2.23 5.57
C CYS A 126 -4.42 -2.81 6.22
N ILE A 127 -3.55 -3.49 5.45
CA ILE A 127 -2.36 -4.14 6.00
C ILE A 127 -1.10 -3.33 5.74
N LEU A 128 -0.84 -2.96 4.48
CA LEU A 128 0.44 -2.40 4.07
C LEU A 128 0.66 -0.99 4.64
N MET A 129 -0.35 -0.14 4.53
CA MET A 129 -0.30 1.27 4.98
C MET A 129 0.01 1.40 6.49
N PRO A 130 -0.70 0.73 7.42
CA PRO A 130 -0.44 0.87 8.86
C PRO A 130 0.87 0.21 9.29
N VAL A 131 1.26 -0.92 8.67
CA VAL A 131 2.54 -1.57 8.98
C VAL A 131 3.71 -0.64 8.61
N LEU A 132 3.69 -0.07 7.41
CA LEU A 132 4.75 0.82 6.94
C LEU A 132 4.79 2.13 7.73
N PHE A 133 3.62 2.72 8.01
CA PHE A 133 3.53 3.93 8.83
C PHE A 133 4.00 3.66 10.27
N GLY A 134 3.58 2.54 10.86
CA GLY A 134 4.01 2.09 12.19
C GLY A 134 5.52 1.90 12.30
N ILE A 135 6.16 1.28 11.30
CA ILE A 135 7.63 1.16 11.25
C ILE A 135 8.29 2.55 11.17
N CYS A 136 7.69 3.49 10.43
CA CYS A 136 8.18 4.87 10.34
C CYS A 136 8.10 5.62 11.68
N LEU A 137 7.08 5.33 12.50
CA LEU A 137 6.89 5.87 13.85
C LEU A 137 7.83 5.22 14.88
N LEU A 138 7.95 3.88 14.86
CA LEU A 138 8.73 3.07 15.82
C LEU A 138 10.23 3.31 15.70
N PHE A 139 10.71 3.59 14.49
CA PHE A 139 12.12 3.90 14.24
C PHE A 139 12.27 5.38 13.87
N PRO A 140 12.05 6.35 14.79
CA PRO A 140 12.27 7.75 14.50
C PRO A 140 13.74 7.95 14.11
N GLY A 141 13.96 8.67 13.02
CA GLY A 141 15.28 8.76 12.40
C GLY A 141 16.20 9.48 13.35
N TYR A 142 17.26 8.82 13.80
CA TYR A 142 18.27 9.45 14.63
C TYR A 142 18.92 10.61 13.86
N GLY A 143 18.77 11.82 14.40
CA GLY A 143 19.25 13.11 13.87
C GLY A 143 18.20 14.22 14.09
N ASN A 144 18.34 15.17 15.02
CA ASN A 144 19.55 15.75 15.60
C ASN A 144 19.31 16.25 17.04
N HIS A 145 20.27 16.04 17.94
CA HIS A 145 20.44 16.83 19.16
C HIS A 145 20.91 18.24 18.73
N SER A 146 20.00 19.18 18.46
CA SER A 146 20.21 20.65 18.48
C SER A 146 19.04 21.37 17.80
N THR A 147 18.06 21.76 18.63
CA THR A 147 17.23 22.98 18.60
C THR A 147 16.10 22.70 19.61
N GLN A 148 16.29 22.89 20.91
CA GLN A 148 16.31 24.22 21.53
C GLN A 148 15.63 25.24 20.63
N TYR A 149 14.29 25.27 20.69
CA TYR A 149 13.55 26.46 20.28
C TYR A 149 13.79 27.52 21.36
N PRO A 150 14.54 28.60 21.13
CA PRO A 150 14.20 29.85 21.79
C PRO A 150 12.97 30.41 21.07
N ALA A 151 12.11 31.04 21.86
CA ALA A 151 10.91 31.73 21.44
C ALA A 151 11.17 32.71 20.28
N ILE A 152 10.56 32.49 19.12
CA ILE A 152 10.41 33.52 18.05
C ILE A 152 9.01 33.46 17.40
N PHE A 153 7.97 33.13 18.19
CA PHE A 153 6.59 33.52 17.87
C PHE A 153 5.89 34.05 19.13
N GLY A 154 6.62 34.93 19.83
CA GLY A 154 6.10 35.79 20.89
C GLY A 154 6.19 37.24 20.47
N VAL A 155 5.66 37.64 19.31
CA VAL A 155 5.30 39.05 19.00
C VAL A 155 4.16 39.06 17.98
N CYS A 156 2.93 38.81 18.46
CA CYS A 156 1.72 39.39 17.89
C CYS A 156 0.91 39.94 19.07
N HIS A 157 1.48 40.97 19.69
CA HIS A 157 0.78 41.90 20.56
C HIS A 157 1.35 43.28 20.20
N LEU A 158 0.46 44.19 19.78
CA LEU A 158 0.70 45.61 19.45
C LEU A 158 1.50 45.87 18.15
N PHE A 159 0.77 46.06 17.04
CA PHE A 159 0.46 47.38 16.46
C PHE A 159 -0.80 47.26 15.61
#